data_AF-A0A239EIG2-F1
#
_entry.id   AF-A0A239EIG2-F1
#
_cell.length_a   1.000
_cell.length_b   1.000
_cell.length_c   1.000
_cell.angle_alpha   90.00
_cell.angle_beta   90.00
_cell.angle_gamma   90.00
#
_symmetry.space_group_name_H-M   'P 1'
#
loop_
_entity.id
_entity.type
_entity.pdbx_description
1 polymer ?
#
loop_
_entity_poly.entity_id
_entity_poly.type
_entity_poly.pdbx_seq_one_letter_code
_entity_poly.pdbx_strand_id
1 'polypeptide(L)'
;MNQEGNVYQNYKVGEVITPTNDNKGLPAYFLATSSRPISFHKGKIYYPTTHIDITKPILGVYDIKKNELEEYFNFPIDEFDNLDFLFEHSYSMIFMDLDSNLGTLYFSFANRNEIYKSDLTNKSLSKIILKPDLNIDFSGHFNEIFSDLRELGFSEEAKKEGRRRVDIFEKNKSFSSIFACDSLIYRILIHGKKESNTNSFNIDLCDFEVFAYNYKGELLARNVFENPHKDGSVFLVNRIENFIFKNDNMLYVGILNQNQLEDELIYKSLILK
;
A
#
# COMPACT_ATOMS: atom_id res chain seq x y z
N MET A 1 -21.12 11.27 5.72
CA MET A 1 -22.19 12.16 5.23
C MET A 1 -23.47 11.33 5.09
N ASN A 2 -24.65 11.91 5.24
CA ASN A 2 -25.89 11.21 4.87
C ASN A 2 -26.06 11.19 3.34
N GLN A 3 -27.14 10.61 2.84
CA GLN A 3 -27.45 10.56 1.40
C GLN A 3 -27.64 11.95 0.76
N GLU A 4 -27.81 13.00 1.56
CA GLU A 4 -27.96 14.39 1.13
C GLU A 4 -26.63 15.17 1.17
N GLY A 5 -25.53 14.51 1.53
CA GLY A 5 -24.22 15.16 1.69
C GLY A 5 -24.01 15.86 3.03
N ASN A 6 -24.97 15.80 3.97
CA ASN A 6 -24.83 16.44 5.27
C ASN A 6 -23.80 15.70 6.14
N VAL A 7 -22.87 16.45 6.74
CA VAL A 7 -21.88 15.91 7.68
C VAL A 7 -22.54 15.67 9.03
N TYR A 8 -22.58 14.42 9.48
CA TYR A 8 -23.18 14.05 10.76
C TYR A 8 -22.24 14.36 11.93
N GLN A 9 -20.96 13.99 11.80
CA GLN A 9 -19.96 14.15 12.84
C GLN A 9 -18.57 14.23 12.22
N ASN A 10 -17.70 15.02 12.85
CA ASN A 10 -16.27 15.07 12.55
C ASN A 10 -15.49 14.38 13.66
N TYR A 11 -14.51 13.56 13.28
CA TYR A 11 -13.59 12.90 14.21
C TYR A 11 -12.16 13.36 13.92
N LYS A 12 -11.41 13.76 14.95
CA LYS A 12 -9.98 14.06 14.81
C LYS A 12 -9.19 12.75 14.88
N VAL A 13 -9.04 12.09 13.73
CA VAL A 13 -8.32 10.81 13.59
C VAL A 13 -6.88 11.11 13.17
N GLY A 14 -6.02 11.42 14.15
CA GLY A 14 -4.61 11.79 13.94
C GLY A 14 -4.37 13.29 13.73
N GLU A 15 -3.10 13.67 13.54
CA GLU A 15 -2.65 15.06 13.34
C GLU A 15 -1.38 15.12 12.50
N VAL A 16 -1.40 15.74 11.31
CA VAL A 16 -0.15 15.99 10.55
C VAL A 16 0.73 16.97 11.31
N ILE A 17 1.82 16.47 11.90
CA ILE A 17 2.81 17.30 12.57
C ILE A 17 3.96 17.52 11.58
N THR A 18 4.05 18.73 11.04
CA THR A 18 5.17 19.12 10.19
C THR A 18 6.41 19.31 11.07
N PRO A 19 7.58 18.76 10.73
CA PRO A 19 8.79 19.05 11.49
C PRO A 19 9.09 20.55 11.41
N THR A 20 9.07 21.25 12.55
CA THR A 20 9.77 22.53 12.70
C THR A 20 11.22 22.25 13.11
N ASN A 21 12.15 23.16 12.79
CA ASN A 21 13.60 23.00 13.06
C ASN A 21 13.94 22.61 14.52
N ASP A 22 13.05 22.86 15.48
CA ASP A 22 13.28 22.60 16.90
C ASP A 22 12.68 21.28 17.41
N ASN A 23 11.86 20.58 16.60
CA ASN A 23 11.22 19.33 16.99
C ASN A 23 11.72 18.17 16.11
N LYS A 24 12.79 17.52 16.58
CA LYS A 24 13.09 16.14 16.21
C LYS A 24 11.98 15.23 16.77
N GLY A 25 10.95 15.00 15.97
CA GLY A 25 10.01 13.90 16.17
C GLY A 25 8.56 14.31 16.36
N LEU A 26 7.77 14.10 15.31
CA LEU A 26 6.53 13.30 15.24
C LEU A 26 5.80 13.59 13.90
N PRO A 27 4.91 12.70 13.42
CA PRO A 27 4.83 12.31 12.00
C PRO A 27 3.95 13.16 11.06
N ALA A 28 4.31 13.11 9.77
CA ALA A 28 3.44 13.47 8.66
C ALA A 28 2.52 12.29 8.30
N TYR A 29 1.22 12.45 8.53
CA TYR A 29 0.20 11.50 8.08
C TYR A 29 -0.10 11.80 6.61
N PHE A 30 0.51 11.05 5.70
CA PHE A 30 0.16 11.17 4.28
C PHE A 30 -1.28 10.68 4.07
N LEU A 31 -2.02 11.46 3.28
CA LEU A 31 -3.40 11.19 2.85
C LEU A 31 -3.62 9.71 2.51
N ALA A 32 -4.80 9.21 2.88
CA ALA A 32 -5.34 7.95 2.37
C ALA A 32 -5.41 8.05 0.83
N THR A 33 -4.40 7.53 0.14
CA THR A 33 -4.52 7.19 -1.28
C THR A 33 -5.48 6.00 -1.38
N SER A 34 -6.05 5.74 -2.56
CA SER A 34 -6.98 4.62 -2.78
C SER A 34 -6.43 3.25 -2.33
N SER A 35 -5.11 3.14 -2.15
CA SER A 35 -4.41 1.95 -1.70
C SER A 35 -4.16 1.85 -0.19
N ARG A 36 -4.47 2.88 0.61
CA ARG A 36 -4.28 2.91 2.08
C ARG A 36 -5.65 3.01 2.78
N PRO A 37 -6.47 1.95 2.75
CA PRO A 37 -7.84 2.07 3.20
C PRO A 37 -7.91 2.24 4.71
N ILE A 38 -8.72 3.21 5.12
CA ILE A 38 -9.23 3.31 6.48
C ILE A 38 -10.27 2.21 6.65
N SER A 39 -10.11 1.38 7.67
CA SER A 39 -11.05 0.29 7.96
C SER A 39 -11.95 0.63 9.15
N PHE A 40 -13.22 0.26 9.07
CA PHE A 40 -14.20 0.47 10.14
C PHE A 40 -14.65 -0.88 10.69
N HIS A 41 -14.53 -1.08 12.00
CA HIS A 41 -15.01 -2.30 12.65
C HIS A 41 -15.46 -2.02 14.08
N LYS A 42 -16.68 -2.45 14.43
CA LYS A 42 -17.22 -2.40 15.80
C LYS A 42 -17.06 -1.04 16.51
N GLY A 43 -17.27 0.06 15.78
CA GLY A 43 -17.16 1.42 16.34
C GLY A 43 -15.73 1.94 16.47
N LYS A 44 -14.77 1.31 15.81
CA LYS A 44 -13.38 1.74 15.74
C LYS A 44 -12.97 2.03 14.30
N ILE A 45 -12.08 3.00 14.14
CA ILE A 45 -11.45 3.40 12.89
C ILE A 45 -9.99 2.94 12.95
N TYR A 46 -9.57 2.15 11.97
CA TYR A 46 -8.24 1.59 11.84
C TYR A 46 -7.55 2.22 10.64
N TYR A 47 -6.33 2.68 10.82
CA TYR A 47 -5.58 3.34 9.75
C TYR A 47 -4.07 3.13 9.92
N PRO A 48 -3.31 2.98 8.83
CA PRO A 48 -1.86 2.88 8.93
C PRO A 48 -1.29 4.22 9.43
N THR A 49 -0.36 4.16 10.37
CA THR A 49 0.43 5.34 10.78
C THR A 49 1.74 5.37 10.00
N THR A 50 2.31 6.56 9.82
CA THR A 50 3.59 6.74 9.13
C THR A 50 4.52 7.47 10.08
N HIS A 51 5.46 6.78 10.71
CA HIS A 51 6.44 7.41 11.60
C HIS A 51 7.81 7.47 10.93
N ILE A 52 8.54 8.55 11.21
CA ILE A 52 9.95 8.69 10.82
C ILE A 52 10.80 7.65 11.56
N ASP A 53 10.49 7.45 12.83
CA ASP A 53 11.11 6.47 13.69
C ASP A 53 10.40 5.13 13.49
N ILE A 54 11.10 4.18 12.88
CA ILE A 54 10.62 2.82 12.58
C ILE A 54 10.31 1.99 13.83
N THR A 55 10.76 2.44 15.01
CA THR A 55 10.43 1.80 16.29
C THR A 55 9.07 2.22 16.83
N LYS A 56 8.36 3.12 16.12
CA LYS A 56 7.00 3.52 16.49
C LYS A 56 5.96 2.54 15.97
N PRO A 57 4.79 2.52 16.63
CA PRO A 57 3.65 1.74 16.17
C PRO A 57 3.26 2.06 14.72
N ILE A 58 2.67 1.11 14.00
CA ILE A 58 2.31 1.28 12.58
C ILE A 58 0.80 1.24 12.30
N LEU A 59 -0.03 1.02 13.32
CA LEU A 59 -1.48 1.02 13.22
C LEU A 59 -2.11 1.96 14.24
N GLY A 60 -2.80 2.98 13.76
CA GLY A 60 -3.65 3.85 14.58
C GLY A 60 -5.05 3.26 14.72
N VAL A 61 -5.60 3.34 15.93
CA VAL A 61 -6.94 2.86 16.28
C VAL A 61 -7.68 3.94 17.06
N TYR A 62 -8.70 4.50 16.43
CA TYR A 62 -9.56 5.51 17.05
C TYR A 62 -10.90 4.88 17.46
N ASP A 63 -11.22 4.93 18.75
CA ASP A 63 -12.49 4.45 19.31
C ASP A 63 -13.53 5.58 19.29
N ILE A 64 -14.55 5.42 18.44
CA ILE A 64 -15.59 6.44 18.24
C ILE A 64 -16.41 6.68 19.50
N LYS A 65 -16.65 5.64 20.31
CA LYS A 65 -17.47 5.75 21.51
C LYS A 65 -16.72 6.43 22.64
N LYS A 66 -15.43 6.16 22.76
CA LYS A 66 -14.58 6.73 23.81
C LYS A 66 -13.94 8.06 23.43
N ASN A 67 -13.90 8.38 22.14
CA ASN A 67 -13.14 9.50 21.60
C ASN A 67 -11.65 9.42 21.99
N GLU A 68 -11.10 8.20 21.95
CA GLU A 68 -9.72 7.89 22.33
C GLU A 68 -8.94 7.37 21.12
N LEU A 69 -7.68 7.77 21.03
CA LEU A 69 -6.73 7.28 20.05
C LEU A 69 -5.69 6.39 20.73
N GLU A 70 -5.47 5.22 20.16
CA GLU A 70 -4.38 4.31 20.54
C GLU A 70 -3.56 3.95 19.29
N GLU A 71 -2.30 3.58 19.46
CA GLU A 71 -1.48 3.03 18.37
C GLU A 71 -0.96 1.64 18.75
N TYR A 72 -0.99 0.70 17.81
CA TYR A 72 -0.69 -0.72 18.01
C TYR A 72 0.50 -1.15 17.18
N PHE A 73 1.31 -2.03 17.80
CA PHE A 73 2.45 -2.81 17.29
C PHE A 73 3.46 -2.07 16.40
N ASN A 74 4.74 -2.35 16.62
CA ASN A 74 5.78 -1.75 15.81
C ASN A 74 5.94 -2.48 14.48
N PHE A 75 6.61 -1.82 13.53
CA PHE A 75 7.12 -2.46 12.34
C PHE A 75 8.06 -3.62 12.73
N PRO A 76 8.02 -4.78 12.05
CA PRO A 76 8.86 -5.94 12.39
C PRO A 76 10.33 -5.72 11.98
N ILE A 77 11.02 -4.83 12.70
CA ILE A 77 12.39 -4.37 12.40
C ILE A 77 13.46 -5.45 12.62
N ASP A 78 13.21 -6.41 13.50
CA ASP A 78 14.18 -7.46 13.83
C ASP A 78 14.38 -8.46 12.67
N GLU A 79 13.53 -8.40 11.65
CA GLU A 79 13.63 -9.21 10.42
C GLU A 79 14.44 -8.49 9.31
N PHE A 80 15.13 -7.39 9.60
CA PHE A 80 16.03 -6.71 8.67
C PHE A 80 17.48 -7.01 9.04
N ASP A 81 18.24 -7.56 8.10
CA ASP A 81 19.68 -7.75 8.25
C ASP A 81 20.44 -6.40 8.33
N ASN A 82 19.83 -5.31 7.84
CA ASN A 82 20.40 -3.97 7.93
C ASN A 82 19.35 -2.86 7.82
N LEU A 83 19.14 -2.09 8.91
CA LEU A 83 18.18 -0.99 8.96
C LEU A 83 18.70 0.29 8.28
N ASP A 84 20.01 0.42 8.08
CA ASP A 84 20.65 1.62 7.51
C ASP A 84 20.38 1.80 6.01
N PHE A 85 19.70 0.83 5.37
CA PHE A 85 19.46 0.76 3.91
C PHE A 85 18.00 0.89 3.54
N LEU A 86 17.13 1.20 4.51
CA LEU A 86 15.70 1.33 4.27
C LEU A 86 15.34 2.71 3.75
N PHE A 87 14.82 2.75 2.53
CA PHE A 87 14.25 3.97 1.96
C PHE A 87 12.97 4.37 2.71
N GLU A 88 12.84 5.66 3.10
CA GLU A 88 11.69 6.18 3.89
C GLU A 88 10.34 5.88 3.24
N HIS A 89 10.26 5.93 1.91
CA HIS A 89 9.04 5.57 1.19
C HIS A 89 8.77 4.05 1.16
N SER A 90 9.79 3.21 1.26
CA SER A 90 9.64 1.75 1.13
C SER A 90 9.05 1.08 2.37
N TYR A 91 9.31 1.59 3.57
CA TYR A 91 8.66 1.09 4.80
C TYR A 91 7.39 1.86 5.19
N SER A 92 7.24 3.12 4.79
CA SER A 92 6.02 3.90 5.04
C SER A 92 4.84 3.50 4.14
N MET A 93 5.08 2.70 3.09
CA MET A 93 4.04 2.11 2.25
C MET A 93 3.51 0.82 2.84
N ILE A 94 2.59 1.00 3.78
CA ILE A 94 1.80 -0.07 4.40
C ILE A 94 0.45 -0.14 3.69
N PHE A 95 0.19 -1.27 3.06
CA PHE A 95 -1.10 -1.60 2.51
C PHE A 95 -1.83 -2.49 3.50
N MET A 96 -3.11 -2.21 3.73
CA MET A 96 -3.90 -2.89 4.74
C MET A 96 -5.27 -3.22 4.17
N ASP A 97 -5.89 -4.33 4.59
CA ASP A 97 -7.32 -4.55 4.39
C ASP A 97 -7.92 -5.35 5.55
N LEU A 98 -9.21 -5.15 5.79
CA LEU A 98 -9.95 -5.78 6.87
C LEU A 98 -10.84 -6.90 6.35
N ASP A 99 -10.62 -8.09 6.89
CA ASP A 99 -11.65 -9.11 6.91
C ASP A 99 -12.61 -8.84 8.07
N SER A 100 -13.78 -8.28 7.75
CA SER A 100 -14.77 -7.91 8.76
C SER A 100 -15.47 -9.12 9.40
N ASN A 101 -15.50 -10.27 8.71
CA ASN A 101 -16.11 -11.50 9.20
C ASN A 101 -15.20 -12.16 10.25
N LEU A 102 -13.90 -12.20 9.98
CA LEU A 102 -12.88 -12.73 10.90
C LEU A 102 -12.40 -11.70 11.92
N GLY A 103 -12.70 -10.41 11.73
CA GLY A 103 -12.16 -9.33 12.56
C GLY A 103 -10.63 -9.28 12.51
N THR A 104 -10.05 -9.52 11.33
CA THR A 104 -8.60 -9.63 11.13
C THR A 104 -8.13 -8.61 10.10
N LEU A 105 -7.15 -7.80 10.47
CA LEU A 105 -6.44 -6.93 9.53
C LEU A 105 -5.29 -7.67 8.89
N TYR A 106 -5.14 -7.52 7.59
CA TYR A 106 -4.01 -8.03 6.80
C TYR A 106 -3.15 -6.88 6.32
N PHE A 107 -1.84 -7.05 6.36
CA PHE A 107 -0.86 -6.04 6.01
C PHE A 107 0.10 -6.58 4.95
N SER A 108 0.36 -5.75 3.95
CA SER A 108 1.37 -5.95 2.92
C SER A 108 2.32 -4.76 2.96
N PHE A 109 3.62 -5.05 3.04
CA PHE A 109 4.66 -4.03 2.90
C PHE A 109 5.23 -4.08 1.48
N ALA A 110 5.57 -2.92 0.94
CA ALA A 110 5.96 -2.77 -0.46
C ALA A 110 7.18 -3.62 -0.87
N ASN A 111 8.10 -3.90 0.05
CA ASN A 111 9.38 -4.57 -0.22
C ASN A 111 9.58 -5.86 0.61
N ARG A 112 8.49 -6.54 0.99
CA ARG A 112 8.53 -7.78 1.80
C ARG A 112 7.78 -8.91 1.13
N ASN A 113 8.37 -10.10 1.09
CA ASN A 113 7.69 -11.29 0.59
C ASN A 113 6.53 -11.73 1.52
N GLU A 114 6.58 -11.31 2.77
CA GLU A 114 5.63 -11.64 3.82
C GLU A 114 4.29 -10.92 3.72
N ILE A 115 3.24 -11.61 4.19
CA ILE A 115 1.97 -11.01 4.58
C ILE A 115 1.87 -11.10 6.10
N TYR A 116 1.44 -10.03 6.74
CA TYR A 116 1.21 -9.99 8.17
C TYR A 116 -0.28 -9.88 8.47
N LYS A 117 -0.68 -10.32 9.65
CA LYS A 117 -2.04 -10.19 10.15
C LYS A 117 -2.08 -9.79 11.61
N SER A 118 -3.15 -9.10 11.98
CA SER A 118 -3.47 -8.76 13.36
C SER A 118 -4.94 -9.08 13.64
N ASP A 119 -5.19 -9.92 14.64
CA ASP A 119 -6.53 -10.10 15.19
C ASP A 119 -6.87 -8.84 16.00
N LEU A 120 -7.99 -8.19 15.69
CA LEU A 120 -8.36 -6.93 16.33
C LEU A 120 -8.56 -7.03 17.85
N THR A 121 -8.65 -8.23 18.41
CA THR A 121 -8.71 -8.49 19.86
C THR A 121 -7.32 -8.58 20.51
N ASN A 122 -6.31 -9.02 19.75
CA ASN A 122 -4.94 -9.21 20.23
C ASN A 122 -4.02 -8.24 19.51
N LYS A 123 -3.58 -7.19 20.21
CA LYS A 123 -2.79 -6.03 19.69
C LYS A 123 -1.37 -6.40 19.22
N SER A 124 -1.23 -7.54 18.57
CA SER A 124 0.00 -8.12 18.06
C SER A 124 -0.07 -8.27 16.54
N LEU A 125 1.09 -8.14 15.90
CA LEU A 125 1.29 -8.45 14.50
C LEU A 125 1.90 -9.84 14.38
N SER A 126 1.39 -10.67 13.47
CA SER A 126 1.90 -12.02 13.22
C SER A 126 2.07 -12.28 11.74
N LYS A 127 3.13 -12.98 11.36
CA LYS A 127 3.42 -13.36 9.97
C LYS A 127 2.55 -14.54 9.53
N ILE A 128 2.04 -14.49 8.30
CA ILE A 128 1.43 -15.64 7.63
C ILE A 128 2.55 -16.45 6.99
N ILE A 129 2.60 -17.75 7.27
CA ILE A 129 3.53 -18.68 6.63
C ILE A 129 3.02 -18.94 5.21
N LEU A 130 3.71 -18.41 4.20
CA LEU A 130 3.31 -18.58 2.80
C LEU A 130 3.78 -19.94 2.25
N LYS A 131 2.97 -20.54 1.39
CA LYS A 131 3.27 -21.83 0.74
C LYS A 131 2.90 -21.75 -0.75
N PRO A 132 3.88 -21.78 -1.67
CA PRO A 132 5.33 -21.79 -1.42
C PRO A 132 5.83 -20.47 -0.83
N ASP A 133 7.04 -20.49 -0.27
CA ASP A 133 7.74 -19.25 0.07
C ASP A 133 7.94 -18.41 -1.20
N LEU A 134 7.62 -17.13 -1.13
CA LEU A 134 7.98 -16.18 -2.18
C LEU A 134 9.40 -15.72 -1.99
N ASN A 135 10.17 -15.81 -3.07
CA ASN A 135 11.52 -15.28 -3.13
C ASN A 135 11.61 -14.20 -4.23
N ILE A 136 10.82 -13.14 -4.08
CA ILE A 136 10.96 -11.95 -4.94
C ILE A 136 12.16 -11.16 -4.43
N ASP A 137 13.05 -10.83 -5.35
CA ASP A 137 14.21 -9.99 -5.09
C ASP A 137 13.81 -8.52 -5.03
N PHE A 138 13.98 -7.93 -3.84
CA PHE A 138 13.78 -6.50 -3.58
C PHE A 138 15.10 -5.76 -3.38
N SER A 139 16.26 -6.37 -3.64
CA SER A 139 17.59 -5.77 -3.43
C SER A 139 17.75 -4.40 -4.11
N GLY A 140 17.06 -4.15 -5.23
CA GLY A 140 17.03 -2.84 -5.89
C GLY A 140 16.48 -1.69 -5.04
N HIS A 141 15.65 -1.99 -4.01
CA HIS A 141 15.13 -1.00 -3.05
C HIS A 141 16.12 -0.65 -1.94
N PHE A 142 17.14 -1.48 -1.74
CA PHE A 142 18.11 -1.36 -0.67
C PHE A 142 19.45 -0.94 -1.26
N ASN A 143 19.59 0.33 -1.65
CA ASN A 143 20.92 0.83 -1.94
C ASN A 143 21.14 2.31 -1.60
N GLU A 144 22.30 2.46 -0.96
CA GLU A 144 23.03 3.65 -0.51
C GLU A 144 22.41 4.45 0.66
N ILE A 145 23.25 4.63 1.69
CA ILE A 145 23.06 5.49 2.85
C ILE A 145 22.94 6.92 2.34
N PHE A 146 21.76 7.53 2.47
CA PHE A 146 21.61 8.93 2.10
C PHE A 146 20.89 9.71 3.17
N SER A 147 21.45 10.88 3.45
CA SER A 147 20.91 11.90 4.32
C SER A 147 19.43 12.11 4.06
N ASP A 148 18.68 12.21 5.13
CA ASP A 148 17.28 12.58 5.15
C ASP A 148 17.07 13.80 4.22
N LEU A 149 16.17 13.73 3.24
CA LEU A 149 15.91 14.86 2.33
C LEU A 149 15.43 16.09 3.09
N ARG A 150 14.88 15.91 4.30
CA ARG A 150 14.50 17.00 5.20
C ARG A 150 15.71 17.75 5.73
N GLU A 151 16.86 17.10 5.89
CA GLU A 151 18.11 17.72 6.33
C GLU A 151 18.78 18.54 5.21
N LEU A 152 18.44 18.29 3.95
CA LEU A 152 19.03 18.98 2.79
C LEU A 152 18.31 20.30 2.42
N GLY A 153 17.22 20.64 3.12
CA GLY A 153 16.36 21.77 2.78
C GLY A 153 15.76 21.67 1.37
N PHE A 154 15.04 22.69 0.90
CA PHE A 154 14.53 22.76 -0.49
C PHE A 154 15.60 23.19 -1.50
N SER A 155 16.84 22.74 -1.34
CA SER A 155 17.92 23.00 -2.31
C SER A 155 17.65 22.31 -3.65
N GLU A 156 18.27 22.78 -4.73
CA GLU A 156 18.16 22.11 -6.04
C GLU A 156 18.81 20.72 -6.00
N GLU A 157 19.85 20.54 -5.19
CA GLU A 157 20.48 19.26 -4.90
C GLU A 157 19.50 18.30 -4.21
N ALA A 158 18.76 18.76 -3.20
CA ALA A 158 17.73 17.96 -2.53
C ALA A 158 16.60 17.57 -3.48
N LYS A 159 16.15 18.48 -4.35
CA LYS A 159 15.13 18.18 -5.36
C LYS A 159 15.63 17.17 -6.40
N LYS A 160 16.87 17.30 -6.85
CA LYS A 160 17.50 16.37 -7.79
C LYS A 160 17.62 14.98 -7.17
N GLU A 161 18.02 14.93 -5.90
CA GLU A 161 18.12 13.69 -5.15
C GLU A 161 16.74 13.08 -4.88
N GLY A 162 15.74 13.89 -4.52
CA GLY A 162 14.35 13.45 -4.38
C GLY A 162 13.79 12.84 -5.66
N ARG A 163 14.04 13.48 -6.82
CA ARG A 163 13.67 12.92 -8.13
C ARG A 163 14.38 11.60 -8.41
N ARG A 164 15.71 11.53 -8.23
CA ARG A 164 16.49 10.30 -8.43
C ARG A 164 15.93 9.14 -7.60
N ARG A 165 15.52 9.41 -6.36
CA ARG A 165 14.93 8.44 -5.46
C ARG A 165 13.56 7.94 -5.92
N VAL A 166 12.70 8.84 -6.39
CA VAL A 166 11.42 8.48 -7.01
C VAL A 166 11.67 7.61 -8.24
N ASP A 167 12.62 7.97 -9.10
CA ASP A 167 12.97 7.19 -10.29
C ASP A 167 13.42 5.76 -9.95
N ILE A 168 14.26 5.60 -8.92
CA ILE A 168 14.72 4.28 -8.43
C ILE A 168 13.52 3.47 -7.93
N PHE A 169 12.70 4.06 -7.06
CA PHE A 169 11.50 3.41 -6.53
C PHE A 169 10.56 2.97 -7.65
N GLU A 170 10.37 3.81 -8.67
CA GLU A 170 9.50 3.55 -9.80
C GLU A 170 10.02 2.45 -10.74
N LYS A 171 11.33 2.20 -10.79
CA LYS A 171 11.95 1.13 -11.59
C LYS A 171 11.96 -0.24 -10.91
N ASN A 172 11.92 -0.31 -9.58
CA ASN A 172 12.12 -1.57 -8.83
C ASN A 172 10.83 -2.27 -8.41
N LYS A 173 10.67 -3.58 -8.58
CA LYS A 173 9.42 -4.30 -8.22
C LYS A 173 8.92 -4.00 -6.80
N SER A 174 7.64 -3.70 -6.59
CA SER A 174 7.11 -3.53 -5.23
C SER A 174 5.73 -4.15 -5.10
N PHE A 175 5.43 -4.71 -3.93
CA PHE A 175 4.04 -4.95 -3.57
C PHE A 175 3.27 -3.64 -3.45
N SER A 176 2.00 -3.70 -3.79
CA SER A 176 1.03 -2.64 -3.58
C SER A 176 -0.11 -3.17 -2.71
N SER A 177 -1.36 -2.93 -3.13
CA SER A 177 -2.58 -3.27 -2.41
C SER A 177 -2.65 -4.75 -1.99
N ILE A 178 -3.28 -4.95 -0.83
CA ILE A 178 -3.75 -6.24 -0.34
C ILE A 178 -5.27 -6.17 -0.21
N PHE A 179 -5.96 -7.26 -0.50
CA PHE A 179 -7.42 -7.35 -0.42
C PHE A 179 -7.84 -8.62 0.31
N ALA A 180 -8.54 -8.48 1.43
CA ALA A 180 -9.10 -9.57 2.20
C ALA A 180 -10.55 -9.82 1.79
N CYS A 181 -10.81 -10.92 1.10
CA CYS A 181 -12.13 -11.38 0.67
C CYS A 181 -12.57 -12.55 1.56
N ASP A 182 -13.82 -13.01 1.49
CA ASP A 182 -14.40 -13.98 2.46
C ASP A 182 -13.67 -15.33 2.58
N SER A 183 -12.89 -15.69 1.57
CA SER A 183 -12.14 -16.94 1.55
C SER A 183 -10.67 -16.79 1.16
N LEU A 184 -10.26 -15.58 0.76
CA LEU A 184 -9.00 -15.33 0.07
C LEU A 184 -8.35 -14.02 0.47
N ILE A 185 -7.03 -13.99 0.35
CA ILE A 185 -6.20 -12.79 0.42
C ILE A 185 -5.60 -12.59 -0.96
N TYR A 186 -5.95 -11.49 -1.62
CA TYR A 186 -5.26 -11.07 -2.84
C TYR A 186 -4.14 -10.10 -2.51
N ARG A 187 -3.00 -10.24 -3.18
CA ARG A 187 -1.87 -9.33 -3.06
C ARG A 187 -1.33 -8.97 -4.43
N ILE A 188 -1.04 -7.69 -4.64
CA ILE A 188 -0.60 -7.18 -5.95
C ILE A 188 0.88 -6.84 -5.91
N LEU A 189 1.63 -7.31 -6.89
CA LEU A 189 3.03 -6.94 -7.13
C LEU A 189 3.12 -6.13 -8.42
N ILE A 190 3.77 -4.98 -8.38
CA ILE A 190 4.06 -4.14 -9.53
C ILE A 190 5.51 -4.41 -9.97
N HIS A 191 5.75 -4.66 -11.26
CA HIS A 191 7.09 -5.04 -11.75
C HIS A 191 8.04 -3.85 -11.98
N GLY A 192 7.47 -2.64 -12.00
CA GLY A 192 8.17 -1.39 -12.22
C GLY A 192 8.08 -0.85 -13.64
N LYS A 193 8.40 0.44 -13.77
CA LYS A 193 8.25 1.16 -15.03
C LYS A 193 9.18 0.56 -16.07
N LYS A 194 8.62 0.18 -17.21
CA LYS A 194 9.40 -0.07 -18.43
C LYS A 194 9.68 1.28 -19.09
N GLU A 195 10.89 1.47 -19.60
CA GLU A 195 11.20 2.60 -20.47
C GLU A 195 10.39 2.43 -21.78
N SER A 196 9.22 3.08 -21.85
CA SER A 196 8.36 3.12 -23.03
C SER A 196 8.72 4.36 -23.85
N ASN A 197 9.20 4.16 -25.08
CA ASN A 197 9.42 5.24 -26.06
C ASN A 197 8.12 5.71 -26.73
N THR A 198 6.97 5.17 -26.34
CA THR A 198 5.70 5.34 -27.04
C THR A 198 4.55 5.37 -26.05
N ASN A 199 4.33 6.48 -25.37
CA ASN A 199 3.15 6.64 -24.53
C ASN A 199 2.22 7.70 -25.12
N SER A 200 1.20 7.24 -25.84
CA SER A 200 0.01 8.04 -26.19
C SER A 200 -0.87 8.35 -24.97
N PHE A 201 -0.70 7.58 -23.88
CA PHE A 201 -1.31 7.83 -22.58
C PHE A 201 -0.25 8.44 -21.66
N ASN A 202 -0.47 9.63 -21.11
CA ASN A 202 0.39 10.22 -20.06
C ASN A 202 0.22 9.47 -18.71
N ILE A 203 0.24 8.13 -18.74
CA ILE A 203 0.03 7.24 -17.60
C ILE A 203 1.20 6.27 -17.54
N ASP A 204 1.74 6.08 -16.34
CA ASP A 204 2.80 5.12 -16.08
C ASP A 204 2.30 3.69 -16.26
N LEU A 205 2.76 3.02 -17.31
CA LEU A 205 2.39 1.65 -17.60
C LEU A 205 3.31 0.70 -16.84
N CYS A 206 2.74 -0.09 -15.93
CA CYS A 206 3.45 -1.13 -15.22
C CYS A 206 2.78 -2.49 -15.46
N ASP A 207 3.58 -3.51 -15.76
CA ASP A 207 3.13 -4.88 -15.59
C ASP A 207 2.91 -5.16 -14.10
N PHE A 208 1.96 -6.04 -13.80
CA PHE A 208 1.68 -6.45 -12.43
C PHE A 208 1.34 -7.93 -12.33
N GLU A 209 1.50 -8.46 -11.13
CA GLU A 209 1.09 -9.81 -10.76
C GLU A 209 0.05 -9.74 -9.65
N VAL A 210 -0.94 -10.64 -9.71
CA VAL A 210 -1.91 -10.85 -8.63
C VAL A 210 -1.69 -12.25 -8.07
N PHE A 211 -1.47 -12.30 -6.77
CA PHE A 211 -1.38 -13.54 -6.00
C PHE A 211 -2.66 -13.72 -5.20
N ALA A 212 -3.22 -14.93 -5.19
CA ALA A 212 -4.35 -15.32 -4.35
C ALA A 212 -3.91 -16.38 -3.35
N TYR A 213 -4.04 -16.08 -2.06
CA TYR A 213 -3.78 -17.02 -0.97
C TYR A 213 -5.06 -17.36 -0.24
N ASN A 214 -5.16 -18.55 0.32
CA ASN A 214 -6.10 -18.77 1.42
C ASN A 214 -5.53 -18.21 2.73
N TYR A 215 -6.34 -18.17 3.80
CA TYR A 215 -5.91 -17.63 5.10
C TYR A 215 -4.84 -18.46 5.83
N LYS A 216 -4.55 -19.67 5.35
CA LYS A 216 -3.44 -20.49 5.85
C LYS A 216 -2.12 -20.16 5.15
N GLY A 217 -2.14 -19.26 4.17
CA GLY A 217 -0.97 -18.84 3.38
C GLY A 217 -0.69 -19.72 2.17
N GLU A 218 -1.59 -20.64 1.80
CA GLU A 218 -1.41 -21.47 0.60
C GLU A 218 -1.77 -20.66 -0.64
N LEU A 219 -0.83 -20.59 -1.60
CA LEU A 219 -1.03 -19.95 -2.89
C LEU A 219 -1.99 -20.79 -3.74
N LEU A 220 -3.13 -20.21 -4.09
CA LEU A 220 -4.16 -20.84 -4.92
C LEU A 220 -4.04 -20.45 -6.39
N ALA A 221 -3.63 -19.22 -6.68
CA ALA A 221 -3.47 -18.72 -8.03
C ALA A 221 -2.44 -17.59 -8.11
N ARG A 222 -1.78 -17.48 -9.27
CA ARG A 222 -0.84 -16.41 -9.59
C ARG A 222 -0.97 -16.05 -11.06
N ASN A 223 -1.34 -14.81 -11.35
CA ASN A 223 -1.51 -14.33 -12.73
C ASN A 223 -0.63 -13.10 -12.98
N VAL A 224 0.05 -13.11 -14.11
CA VAL A 224 0.82 -11.97 -14.64
C VAL A 224 -0.05 -11.21 -15.63
N PHE A 225 -0.06 -9.88 -15.52
CA PHE A 225 -0.79 -8.97 -16.39
C PHE A 225 0.19 -7.98 -17.01
N GLU A 226 0.29 -8.02 -18.34
CA GLU A 226 1.12 -7.11 -19.11
C GLU A 226 0.36 -5.83 -19.47
N ASN A 227 1.04 -4.69 -19.37
CA ASN A 227 0.52 -3.40 -19.82
C ASN A 227 1.44 -2.79 -20.90
N PRO A 228 0.89 -2.28 -22.02
CA PRO A 228 -0.49 -2.43 -22.46
C PRO A 228 -0.79 -3.87 -22.91
N HIS A 229 -2.07 -4.24 -22.94
CA HIS A 229 -2.52 -5.51 -23.52
C HIS A 229 -2.41 -5.54 -25.05
N LYS A 230 -2.51 -6.75 -25.63
CA LYS A 230 -2.48 -6.97 -27.08
C LYS A 230 -3.55 -6.20 -27.85
N ASP A 231 -4.69 -5.93 -27.23
CA ASP A 231 -5.79 -5.13 -27.80
C ASP A 231 -5.60 -3.61 -27.59
N GLY A 232 -4.46 -3.19 -27.04
CA GLY A 232 -4.14 -1.79 -26.74
C GLY A 232 -4.77 -1.28 -25.45
N SER A 233 -5.54 -2.09 -24.73
CA SER A 233 -6.13 -1.69 -23.46
C SER A 233 -5.09 -1.66 -22.32
N VAL A 234 -5.32 -0.79 -21.34
CA VAL A 234 -4.43 -0.56 -20.20
C VAL A 234 -5.18 -0.78 -18.91
N PHE A 235 -4.68 -1.65 -18.05
CA PHE A 235 -5.17 -1.75 -16.68
C PHE A 235 -4.62 -0.61 -15.82
N LEU A 236 -5.52 0.04 -15.07
CA LEU A 236 -5.21 1.17 -14.19
C LEU A 236 -4.71 0.68 -12.83
N VAL A 237 -3.48 0.19 -12.86
CA VAL A 237 -2.76 -0.32 -11.70
C VAL A 237 -1.41 0.38 -11.63
N ASN A 238 -1.12 1.03 -10.51
CA ASN A 238 0.19 1.61 -10.26
C ASN A 238 0.61 1.34 -8.80
N ARG A 239 1.76 1.88 -8.39
CA ARG A 239 2.34 1.57 -7.07
C ARG A 239 1.59 2.23 -5.90
N ILE A 240 0.95 3.37 -6.15
CA ILE A 240 0.40 4.29 -5.12
C ILE A 240 -1.13 4.37 -5.20
N GLU A 241 -1.67 4.22 -6.39
CA GLU A 241 -3.09 4.34 -6.70
C GLU A 241 -3.49 3.13 -7.54
N ASN A 242 -4.39 2.33 -6.98
CA ASN A 242 -4.99 1.22 -7.69
C ASN A 242 -6.47 1.51 -7.82
N PHE A 243 -6.97 1.49 -9.06
CA PHE A 243 -8.40 1.49 -9.33
C PHE A 243 -8.92 0.05 -9.26
N ILE A 244 -8.66 -0.58 -8.10
CA ILE A 244 -9.01 -1.97 -7.85
C ILE A 244 -9.93 -2.02 -6.64
N PHE A 245 -11.05 -2.71 -6.81
CA PHE A 245 -11.95 -3.05 -5.71
C PHE A 245 -12.23 -4.55 -5.73
N LYS A 246 -12.81 -5.03 -4.63
CA LYS A 246 -13.13 -6.43 -4.42
C LYS A 246 -14.63 -6.64 -4.19
N ASN A 247 -15.12 -7.83 -4.51
CA ASN A 247 -16.28 -8.43 -3.84
C ASN A 247 -15.81 -9.68 -3.05
N ASP A 248 -16.76 -10.49 -2.59
CA ASP A 248 -16.49 -11.64 -1.71
C ASP A 248 -15.47 -12.64 -2.26
N ASN A 249 -15.30 -12.75 -3.59
CA ASN A 249 -14.41 -13.74 -4.21
C ASN A 249 -13.65 -13.23 -5.45
N MET A 250 -13.75 -11.95 -5.81
CA MET A 250 -13.29 -11.45 -7.10
C MET A 250 -12.71 -10.05 -6.98
N LEU A 251 -11.63 -9.81 -7.72
CA LEU A 251 -11.10 -8.46 -7.92
C LEU A 251 -11.62 -7.86 -9.21
N TYR A 252 -11.80 -6.56 -9.20
CA TYR A 252 -12.17 -5.75 -10.35
C TYR A 252 -11.12 -4.69 -10.56
N VAL A 253 -10.63 -4.56 -11.79
CA VAL A 253 -9.60 -3.58 -12.16
C VAL A 253 -10.13 -2.61 -13.20
N GLY A 254 -9.90 -1.33 -12.99
CA GLY A 254 -10.23 -0.29 -13.96
C GLY A 254 -9.41 -0.46 -15.24
N ILE A 255 -10.02 -0.20 -16.39
CA ILE A 255 -9.36 -0.30 -17.70
C ILE A 255 -9.60 0.95 -18.53
N LEU A 256 -8.57 1.35 -19.29
CA LEU A 256 -8.66 2.34 -20.36
C LEU A 256 -8.44 1.65 -21.71
N ASN A 257 -9.38 1.83 -22.63
CA ASN A 257 -9.22 1.43 -24.03
C ASN A 257 -8.75 2.63 -24.87
N GLN A 258 -8.02 2.38 -25.96
CA GLN A 258 -7.50 3.45 -26.85
C GLN A 258 -8.56 4.40 -27.40
N ASN A 259 -9.80 3.96 -27.54
CA ASN A 259 -10.91 4.75 -28.09
C ASN A 259 -12.07 4.90 -27.08
N GLN A 260 -11.79 4.82 -25.78
CA GLN A 260 -12.80 4.98 -24.74
C GLN A 260 -13.27 6.43 -24.68
N LEU A 261 -14.58 6.64 -24.51
CA LEU A 261 -15.14 7.96 -24.27
C LEU A 261 -14.77 8.42 -22.85
N GLU A 262 -14.52 9.72 -22.66
CA GLU A 262 -14.08 10.27 -21.37
C GLU A 262 -15.11 10.08 -20.24
N ASP A 263 -16.38 9.86 -20.58
CA ASP A 263 -17.49 9.65 -19.64
C ASP A 263 -17.76 8.18 -19.30
N GLU A 264 -16.99 7.24 -19.87
CA GLU A 264 -17.09 5.83 -19.57
C GLU A 264 -16.04 5.39 -18.55
N LEU A 265 -16.48 4.68 -17.50
CA LEU A 265 -15.60 3.99 -16.56
C LEU A 265 -15.85 2.48 -16.66
N ILE A 266 -14.84 1.75 -17.12
CA ILE A 266 -14.93 0.31 -17.36
C ILE A 266 -14.09 -0.43 -16.31
N TYR A 267 -14.67 -1.47 -15.72
CA TYR A 267 -13.97 -2.41 -14.86
C TYR A 267 -14.04 -3.82 -15.45
N LYS A 268 -12.92 -4.55 -15.38
CA LYS A 268 -12.88 -5.98 -15.70
C LYS A 268 -12.73 -6.80 -14.42
N SER A 269 -13.51 -7.87 -14.32
CA SER A 269 -13.31 -8.90 -13.30
C SER A 269 -12.06 -9.73 -13.60
N LEU A 270 -11.19 -9.89 -12.62
CA LEU A 270 -10.02 -10.76 -12.70
C LEU A 270 -10.41 -12.19 -12.29
N ILE A 271 -10.39 -13.10 -13.26
CA ILE A 271 -10.49 -14.54 -13.01
C ILE A 271 -9.06 -15.07 -12.91
N LEU A 272 -8.66 -15.45 -11.70
CA LEU A 272 -7.34 -16.01 -11.45
C LEU A 272 -7.34 -17.52 -11.72
N LYS A 273 -6.22 -18.03 -12.24
CA LYS A 273 -6.05 -19.43 -12.66
C LYS A 273 -4.75 -20.00 -12.13
#